data_AF-A0A9D8GGZ7-F1
#
_entry.id   AF-A0A9D8GGZ7-F1
#
_cell.length_a   1.000
_cell.length_b   1.000
_cell.length_c   1.000
_cell.angle_alpha   90.00
_cell.angle_beta   90.00
_cell.angle_gamma   90.00
#
_symmetry.space_group_name_H-M   'P 1'
#
loop_
_entity.id
_entity.type
_entity.pdbx_description
1 polymer ?
#
loop_
_entity_poly.entity_id
_entity_poly.type
_entity_poly.pdbx_seq_one_letter_code
_entity_poly.pdbx_strand_id
1 'polypeptide(L)'
;MRVALLFLIAFLALAGSGGLAAERLVLKPAEVGTEYEFLDKLVRTGAVRVLDPKFDFDDIGVGRFDLDGDGNYELLVGFDSGVFCGRSECPVHIYKRIDRQWTWVGGLWVPIEGAPVSFGVFVEAQIHNGWRVLSNGEYSTCWVRTTGRKSYHPWSDPTGKDREPGMAGYFWSVKRGEPCPDD
;
A
#
# COMPACT_ATOMS: atom_id res chain seq x y z
N MET A 1 16.14 10.85 -58.38
CA MET A 1 15.07 11.29 -57.45
C MET A 1 14.38 10.05 -56.88
N ARG A 2 15.02 9.34 -55.93
CA ARG A 2 14.50 8.09 -55.30
C ARG A 2 15.40 7.55 -54.17
N VAL A 3 16.03 8.39 -53.35
CA VAL A 3 16.85 7.92 -52.20
C VAL A 3 16.86 8.99 -51.11
N ALA A 4 15.78 9.15 -50.33
CA ALA A 4 15.78 10.08 -49.19
C ALA A 4 14.67 9.80 -48.14
N LEU A 5 14.14 8.57 -48.07
CA LEU A 5 12.99 8.27 -47.21
C LEU A 5 13.13 6.93 -46.47
N LEU A 6 14.33 6.64 -45.93
CA LEU A 6 14.59 5.40 -45.19
C LEU A 6 15.39 5.60 -43.89
N PHE A 7 15.55 6.84 -43.41
CA PHE A 7 16.31 7.13 -42.18
C PHE A 7 15.48 7.67 -41.00
N LEU A 8 14.15 7.73 -41.11
CA LEU A 8 13.28 8.30 -40.06
C LEU A 8 12.48 7.27 -39.23
N ILE A 9 12.85 5.98 -39.28
CA ILE A 9 12.16 4.92 -38.51
C ILE A 9 13.08 4.29 -37.43
N ALA A 10 14.37 4.62 -37.38
CA ALA A 10 15.31 3.99 -36.45
C ALA A 10 15.42 4.68 -35.07
N PHE A 11 14.79 5.85 -34.84
CA PHE A 11 14.94 6.60 -33.58
C PHE A 11 13.83 6.39 -32.55
N LEU A 12 12.79 5.59 -32.85
CA LEU A 12 11.67 5.34 -31.94
C LEU A 12 11.79 4.04 -31.12
N ALA A 13 12.83 3.23 -31.34
CA ALA A 13 13.03 1.97 -30.61
C ALA A 13 14.01 2.07 -29.41
N LEU A 14 14.57 3.25 -29.16
CA LEU A 14 15.39 3.54 -27.96
C LEU A 14 14.65 4.38 -26.91
N ALA A 15 13.31 4.33 -26.90
CA ALA A 15 12.58 4.63 -25.67
C ALA A 15 12.89 3.50 -24.69
N GLY A 16 13.95 3.72 -23.92
CA GLY A 16 14.66 2.70 -23.17
C GLY A 16 13.74 1.83 -22.34
N SER A 17 14.08 0.55 -22.29
CA SER A 17 13.91 -0.28 -21.10
C SER A 17 14.73 0.29 -19.93
N GLY A 18 14.55 1.58 -19.62
CA GLY A 18 14.82 2.12 -18.31
C GLY A 18 13.82 1.42 -17.42
N GLY A 19 14.22 0.27 -16.87
CA GLY A 19 13.44 -0.43 -15.87
C GLY A 19 13.06 0.63 -14.84
N LEU A 20 11.77 0.92 -14.75
CA LEU A 20 11.24 1.83 -13.75
C LEU A 20 11.66 1.21 -12.42
N ALA A 21 12.67 1.81 -11.79
CA ALA A 21 13.20 1.34 -10.54
C ALA A 21 12.07 1.42 -9.50
N ALA A 22 12.02 0.43 -8.60
CA ALA A 22 11.09 0.47 -7.48
C ALA A 22 11.27 1.78 -6.71
N GLU A 23 10.17 2.48 -6.45
CA GLU A 23 10.19 3.70 -5.66
C GLU A 23 10.09 3.34 -4.18
N ARG A 24 11.00 3.83 -3.35
CA ARG A 24 10.93 3.60 -1.90
C ARG A 24 10.03 4.64 -1.26
N LEU A 25 8.86 4.19 -0.79
CA LEU A 25 7.97 4.96 0.07
C LEU A 25 8.36 4.75 1.53
N VAL A 26 8.75 5.82 2.20
CA VAL A 26 9.01 5.84 3.64
C VAL A 26 7.79 6.42 4.33
N LEU A 27 7.13 5.65 5.19
CA LEU A 27 6.06 6.18 6.04
C LEU A 27 6.69 7.04 7.12
N LYS A 28 6.29 8.30 7.20
CA LYS A 28 6.85 9.26 8.17
C LYS A 28 5.88 9.43 9.34
N PRO A 29 6.39 9.70 10.55
CA PRO A 29 5.57 10.16 11.68
C PRO A 29 4.65 11.28 11.22
N ALA A 30 3.39 11.22 11.66
CA ALA A 30 2.25 11.83 11.00
C ALA A 30 2.44 13.30 10.55
N GLU A 31 2.84 13.50 9.30
CA GLU A 31 2.56 14.72 8.54
C GLU A 31 1.06 14.67 8.15
N VAL A 32 0.18 14.93 9.13
CA VAL A 32 -1.25 14.55 9.10
C VAL A 32 -2.13 15.32 8.09
N GLY A 33 -1.58 16.33 7.42
CA GLY A 33 -2.17 16.98 6.24
C GLY A 33 -3.69 17.21 6.30
N THR A 34 -4.37 16.82 5.23
CA THR A 34 -5.84 16.92 5.11
C THR A 34 -6.57 15.69 5.65
N GLU A 35 -5.80 14.69 6.09
CA GLU A 35 -6.27 13.39 6.57
C GLU A 35 -6.44 13.35 8.09
N TYR A 36 -6.12 14.43 8.78
CA TYR A 36 -6.18 14.54 10.24
C TYR A 36 -7.50 14.04 10.81
N GLU A 37 -8.65 14.49 10.29
CA GLU A 37 -9.96 14.06 10.83
C GLU A 37 -10.18 12.55 10.71
N PHE A 38 -9.70 11.94 9.61
CA PHE A 38 -9.80 10.50 9.41
C PHE A 38 -8.85 9.75 10.35
N LEU A 39 -7.59 10.18 10.44
CA LEU A 39 -6.60 9.54 11.29
C LEU A 39 -6.94 9.71 12.78
N ASP A 40 -7.44 10.88 13.20
CA ASP A 40 -7.92 11.13 14.57
C ASP A 40 -9.07 10.18 14.91
N LYS A 41 -10.02 10.02 13.97
CA LYS A 41 -11.10 9.05 14.13
C LYS A 41 -10.58 7.62 14.19
N LEU A 42 -9.65 7.24 13.30
CA LEU A 42 -9.06 5.90 13.28
C LEU A 42 -8.40 5.56 14.62
N VAL A 43 -7.62 6.50 15.17
CA VAL A 43 -6.96 6.37 16.48
C VAL A 43 -7.97 6.34 17.62
N ARG A 44 -8.86 7.33 17.69
CA ARG A 44 -9.71 7.54 18.88
C ARG A 44 -10.90 6.60 18.96
N THR A 45 -11.41 6.15 17.81
CA THR A 45 -12.67 5.38 17.72
C THR A 45 -12.45 3.95 17.24
N GLY A 46 -11.27 3.61 16.73
CA GLY A 46 -10.94 2.25 16.30
C GLY A 46 -10.55 1.32 17.45
N ALA A 47 -10.33 0.05 17.12
CA ALA A 47 -9.79 -0.96 18.02
C ALA A 47 -8.40 -0.58 18.60
N VAL A 48 -7.71 0.36 17.95
CA VAL A 48 -6.35 0.78 18.30
C VAL A 48 -6.26 1.25 19.75
N ARG A 49 -7.09 2.21 20.16
CA ARG A 49 -7.06 2.76 21.53
C ARG A 49 -7.54 1.77 22.60
N VAL A 50 -8.36 0.79 22.23
CA VAL A 50 -8.78 -0.27 23.14
C VAL A 50 -7.61 -1.19 23.47
N LEU A 51 -6.77 -1.47 22.46
CA LEU A 51 -5.60 -2.33 22.59
C LEU A 51 -4.41 -1.61 23.21
N ASP A 52 -4.25 -0.31 22.94
CA ASP A 52 -3.20 0.52 23.50
C ASP A 52 -3.74 1.92 23.88
N PRO A 53 -4.08 2.16 25.15
CA PRO A 53 -4.62 3.44 25.60
C PRO A 53 -3.64 4.62 25.50
N LYS A 54 -2.34 4.34 25.34
CA LYS A 54 -1.28 5.35 25.20
C LYS A 54 -0.99 5.68 23.74
N PHE A 55 -1.55 4.92 22.81
CA PHE A 55 -1.35 5.12 21.38
C PHE A 55 -1.76 6.53 20.97
N ASP A 56 -0.83 7.24 20.34
CA ASP A 56 -1.04 8.59 19.83
C ASP A 56 -0.64 8.74 18.36
N PHE A 57 -0.55 9.99 17.89
CA PHE A 57 -0.22 10.28 16.49
C PHE A 57 1.27 10.12 16.16
N ASP A 58 2.15 10.19 17.15
CA ASP A 58 3.58 10.00 16.96
C ASP A 58 3.87 8.51 16.69
N ASP A 59 2.99 7.62 17.14
CA ASP A 59 2.99 6.17 16.86
C ASP A 59 2.42 5.81 15.48
N ILE A 60 2.20 6.79 14.58
CA ILE A 60 1.61 6.54 13.25
C ILE A 60 2.55 7.02 12.15
N GLY A 61 2.92 6.08 11.29
CA GLY A 61 3.56 6.36 10.01
C GLY A 61 2.53 6.55 8.90
N VAL A 62 2.62 7.64 8.14
CA VAL A 62 1.75 7.90 6.98
C VAL A 62 2.56 8.03 5.70
N GLY A 63 2.09 7.38 4.63
CA GLY A 63 2.58 7.49 3.26
C GLY A 63 1.44 7.71 2.29
N ARG A 64 1.75 8.33 1.15
CA ARG A 64 0.79 8.67 0.10
C ARG A 64 1.34 8.20 -1.24
N PHE A 65 0.58 7.40 -1.97
CA PHE A 65 0.98 6.95 -3.31
C PHE A 65 -0.25 6.61 -4.15
N ASP A 66 -0.25 6.95 -5.44
CA ASP A 66 -1.29 6.54 -6.41
C ASP A 66 -1.03 5.09 -6.84
N LEU A 67 -1.62 4.14 -6.11
CA LEU A 67 -1.36 2.72 -6.29
C LEU A 67 -2.16 2.12 -7.44
N ASP A 68 -3.32 2.67 -7.80
CA ASP A 68 -4.14 2.14 -8.90
C ASP A 68 -4.15 3.00 -10.17
N GLY A 69 -3.42 4.12 -10.17
CA GLY A 69 -3.23 4.97 -11.33
C GLY A 69 -4.44 5.84 -11.66
N ASP A 70 -5.36 6.06 -10.71
CA ASP A 70 -6.55 6.88 -10.92
C ASP A 70 -6.31 8.39 -10.75
N GLY A 71 -5.08 8.79 -10.43
CA GLY A 71 -4.66 10.17 -10.21
C GLY A 71 -4.89 10.68 -8.80
N ASN A 72 -5.47 9.87 -7.91
CA ASN A 72 -5.58 10.13 -6.47
C ASN A 72 -4.66 9.16 -5.72
N TYR A 73 -4.11 9.63 -4.61
CA TYR A 73 -3.30 8.74 -3.78
C TYR A 73 -4.16 7.88 -2.85
N GLU A 74 -3.69 6.67 -2.62
CA GLU A 74 -4.00 5.89 -1.44
C GLU A 74 -3.13 6.30 -0.26
N LEU A 75 -3.69 6.16 0.93
CA LEU A 75 -2.96 6.30 2.18
C LEU A 75 -2.44 4.95 2.64
N LEU A 76 -1.16 4.91 2.99
CA LEU A 76 -0.54 3.82 3.72
C LEU A 76 -0.34 4.28 5.16
N VAL A 77 -0.92 3.55 6.11
CA VAL A 77 -0.93 3.88 7.54
C VAL A 77 -0.30 2.73 8.31
N GLY A 78 0.90 2.94 8.86
CA GLY A 78 1.57 2.00 9.74
C GLY A 78 1.38 2.40 11.20
N PHE A 79 1.15 1.42 12.07
CA PHE A 79 1.06 1.64 13.51
C PHE A 79 2.36 1.19 14.17
N ASP A 80 3.15 2.13 14.68
CA ASP A 80 4.39 1.91 15.40
C ASP A 80 4.13 1.76 16.90
N SER A 81 3.48 0.66 17.29
CA SER A 81 3.40 0.28 18.70
C SER A 81 3.69 -1.21 18.84
N GLY A 82 4.39 -1.58 19.91
CA GLY A 82 4.69 -2.97 20.24
C GLY A 82 3.44 -3.84 20.46
N VAL A 83 2.26 -3.24 20.55
CA VAL A 83 0.97 -3.96 20.60
C VAL A 83 0.53 -4.43 19.20
N PHE A 84 0.81 -3.66 18.15
CA PHE A 84 0.42 -3.98 16.77
C PHE A 84 1.54 -4.64 15.98
N CYS A 85 2.77 -4.25 16.28
CA CYS A 85 3.96 -4.79 15.66
C CYS A 85 4.32 -6.17 16.23
N GLY A 86 4.72 -7.08 15.35
CA GLY A 86 5.42 -8.30 15.72
C GLY A 86 6.88 -8.02 16.07
N ARG A 87 7.68 -9.10 16.18
CA ARG A 87 9.11 -8.98 16.51
C ARG A 87 9.95 -8.27 15.45
N SER A 88 9.56 -8.39 14.18
CA SER A 88 10.36 -7.93 13.04
C SER A 88 9.56 -7.16 12.00
N GLU A 89 8.25 -7.08 12.15
CA GLU A 89 7.34 -6.52 11.16
C GLU A 89 6.16 -5.82 11.82
N CYS A 90 5.63 -4.80 11.15
CA CYS A 90 4.43 -4.09 11.56
C CYS A 90 3.38 -4.14 10.44
N PRO A 91 2.09 -4.09 10.78
CA PRO A 91 1.05 -3.97 9.79
C PRO A 91 1.02 -2.56 9.21
N VAL A 92 0.88 -2.46 7.90
CA VAL A 92 0.54 -1.25 7.16
C VAL A 92 -0.82 -1.44 6.52
N HIS A 93 -1.73 -0.53 6.81
CA HIS A 93 -3.09 -0.51 6.28
C HIS A 93 -3.17 0.46 5.11
N ILE A 94 -3.88 0.05 4.06
CA ILE A 94 -4.05 0.84 2.84
C ILE A 94 -5.50 1.33 2.79
N TYR A 95 -5.67 2.63 2.57
CA TYR A 95 -6.98 3.27 2.45
C TYR A 95 -7.09 4.02 1.13
N LYS A 96 -8.22 3.87 0.46
CA LYS A 96 -8.59 4.61 -0.75
C LYS A 96 -9.72 5.57 -0.45
N ARG A 97 -9.74 6.72 -1.12
CA ARG A 97 -10.85 7.67 -0.99
C ARG A 97 -11.97 7.33 -1.98
N ILE A 98 -13.13 6.95 -1.47
CA ILE A 98 -14.34 6.65 -2.25
C ILE A 98 -15.46 7.54 -1.73
N ASP A 99 -16.13 8.29 -2.61
CA ASP A 99 -17.21 9.23 -2.23
C ASP A 99 -16.85 10.14 -1.05
N ARG A 100 -15.62 10.66 -1.07
CA ARG A 100 -15.00 11.52 -0.05
C ARG A 100 -14.66 10.84 1.28
N GLN A 101 -14.97 9.55 1.45
CA GLN A 101 -14.65 8.78 2.64
C GLN A 101 -13.40 7.92 2.43
N TRP A 102 -12.58 7.77 3.47
CA TRP A 102 -11.48 6.82 3.45
C TRP A 102 -12.02 5.42 3.74
N THR A 103 -11.81 4.52 2.79
CA THR A 103 -12.24 3.14 2.83
C THR A 103 -11.01 2.25 2.88
N TRP A 104 -10.96 1.33 3.83
CA TRP A 104 -9.88 0.35 3.90
C TRP A 104 -9.92 -0.57 2.69
N VAL A 105 -8.80 -0.71 2.00
CA VAL A 105 -8.64 -1.52 0.79
C VAL A 105 -7.52 -2.54 0.95
N GLY A 106 -7.19 -2.97 2.17
CA GLY A 106 -6.19 -4.01 2.40
C GLY A 106 -5.02 -3.57 3.26
N GLY A 107 -4.01 -4.43 3.37
CA GLY A 107 -2.81 -4.14 4.14
C GLY A 107 -1.73 -5.17 3.88
N LEU A 108 -0.54 -4.88 4.38
CA LEU A 108 0.64 -5.71 4.25
C LEU A 108 1.49 -5.64 5.52
N TRP A 109 2.36 -6.63 5.70
CA TRP A 109 3.39 -6.60 6.72
C TRP A 109 4.67 -6.00 6.15
N VAL A 110 5.21 -5.03 6.85
CA VAL A 110 6.45 -4.35 6.48
C VAL A 110 7.49 -4.58 7.57
N PRO A 111 8.75 -4.82 7.22
CA PRO A 111 9.82 -4.94 8.18
C PRO A 111 10.01 -3.60 8.91
N ILE A 112 10.37 -3.69 10.18
CA ILE A 112 10.71 -2.54 11.01
C ILE A 112 12.11 -2.06 10.59
N GLU A 113 12.23 -0.82 10.10
CA GLU A 113 13.52 -0.25 9.69
C GLU A 113 13.95 0.89 10.61
N GLY A 114 15.03 0.65 11.38
CA GLY A 114 15.73 1.68 12.15
C GLY A 114 14.96 2.26 13.35
N ALA A 115 15.54 3.29 13.97
CA ALA A 115 14.95 4.09 15.03
C ALA A 115 15.14 5.60 14.70
N PRO A 116 14.12 6.47 14.81
CA PRO A 116 12.70 6.14 15.06
C PRO A 116 12.18 5.19 13.97
N VAL A 117 11.21 4.34 14.31
CA VAL A 117 10.77 3.28 13.40
C VAL A 117 10.24 3.93 12.12
N SER A 118 10.88 3.56 11.02
CA SER A 118 10.42 3.90 9.69
C SER A 118 9.95 2.64 9.01
N PHE A 119 8.86 2.78 8.25
CA PHE A 119 8.32 1.69 7.46
C PHE A 119 8.72 1.91 6.01
N GLY A 120 9.58 1.04 5.49
CA GLY A 120 9.99 1.02 4.10
C GLY A 120 9.06 0.13 3.28
N VAL A 121 8.30 0.73 2.37
CA VAL A 121 7.56 0.00 1.33
C VAL A 121 8.15 0.38 -0.01
N PHE A 122 8.51 -0.60 -0.83
CA PHE A 122 8.89 -0.36 -2.21
C PHE A 122 7.65 -0.49 -3.10
N VAL A 123 7.36 0.55 -3.88
CA VAL A 123 6.32 0.52 -4.89
C VAL A 123 6.96 0.12 -6.20
N GLU A 124 6.65 -1.07 -6.67
CA GLU A 124 7.21 -1.64 -7.89
C GLU A 124 6.50 -1.04 -9.12
N ALA A 125 7.21 -0.96 -10.23
CA ALA A 125 6.62 -0.53 -11.49
C ALA A 125 5.59 -1.52 -12.05
N GLN A 126 5.64 -2.77 -11.60
CA GLN A 126 4.70 -3.81 -12.00
C GLN A 126 3.28 -3.47 -11.54
N ILE A 127 2.32 -3.67 -12.44
CA ILE A 127 0.89 -3.58 -12.15
C ILE A 127 0.30 -4.99 -12.16
N HIS A 128 -0.55 -5.30 -11.18
CA HIS A 128 -1.31 -6.54 -11.09
C HIS A 128 -2.75 -6.20 -10.68
N ASN A 129 -3.73 -6.69 -11.45
CA ASN A 129 -5.16 -6.41 -11.23
C ASN A 129 -5.53 -4.92 -11.12
N GLY A 130 -4.78 -4.05 -11.81
CA GLY A 130 -4.97 -2.61 -11.79
C GLY A 130 -4.22 -1.88 -10.67
N TRP A 131 -3.48 -2.58 -9.82
CA TRP A 131 -2.75 -2.00 -8.69
C TRP A 131 -1.25 -2.22 -8.81
N ARG A 132 -0.45 -1.27 -8.34
CA ARG A 132 1.00 -1.40 -8.18
C ARG A 132 1.30 -2.53 -7.21
N VAL A 133 2.27 -3.35 -7.59
CA VAL A 133 2.84 -4.35 -6.69
C VAL A 133 3.68 -3.62 -5.64
N LEU A 134 3.47 -3.97 -4.37
CA LEU A 134 4.29 -3.49 -3.27
C LEU A 134 5.36 -4.54 -2.98
N SER A 135 6.51 -4.15 -2.44
CA SER A 135 7.49 -5.10 -1.93
C SER A 135 8.16 -4.58 -0.67
N ASN A 136 8.67 -5.51 0.14
CA ASN A 136 9.36 -5.22 1.38
C ASN A 136 10.80 -5.78 1.39
N GLY A 137 11.35 -6.01 0.20
CA GLY A 137 12.65 -6.64 0.00
C GLY A 137 12.55 -8.16 -0.19
N GLU A 138 11.87 -8.86 0.72
CA GLU A 138 11.74 -10.34 0.70
C GLU A 138 10.46 -10.81 0.00
N TYR A 139 9.36 -10.06 0.15
CA TYR A 139 8.06 -10.41 -0.38
C TYR A 139 7.59 -9.37 -1.39
N SER A 140 6.82 -9.84 -2.37
CA SER A 140 5.99 -9.01 -3.25
C SER A 140 4.55 -9.14 -2.79
N THR A 141 3.85 -8.02 -2.62
CA THR A 141 2.46 -7.97 -2.21
C THR A 141 1.60 -7.43 -3.33
N CYS A 142 0.65 -8.25 -3.80
CA CYS A 142 -0.16 -7.98 -4.98
C CYS A 142 -1.64 -7.85 -4.60
N TRP A 143 -2.38 -7.00 -5.31
CA TRP A 143 -3.83 -6.91 -5.12
C TRP A 143 -4.56 -8.08 -5.79
N VAL A 144 -5.31 -8.86 -5.02
CA VAL A 144 -6.12 -9.97 -5.54
C VAL A 144 -7.59 -9.73 -5.26
N ARG A 145 -8.48 -10.10 -6.19
CA ARG A 145 -9.92 -10.01 -5.94
C ARG A 145 -10.37 -11.14 -5.02
N THR A 146 -11.18 -10.83 -4.03
CA THR A 146 -11.95 -11.82 -3.29
C THR A 146 -13.09 -12.32 -4.17
N THR A 147 -12.96 -13.54 -4.67
CA THR A 147 -13.99 -14.26 -5.44
C THR A 147 -15.17 -14.76 -4.58
N GLY A 148 -15.55 -14.02 -3.54
CA GLY A 148 -16.63 -14.40 -2.62
C GLY A 148 -16.24 -15.39 -1.51
N ARG A 149 -14.97 -15.81 -1.42
CA ARG A 149 -14.46 -16.50 -0.23
C ARG A 149 -14.15 -15.45 0.86
N LYS A 150 -14.66 -15.68 2.08
CA LYS A 150 -14.24 -14.91 3.26
C LYS A 150 -12.72 -15.03 3.39
N SER A 151 -11.99 -13.96 3.10
CA SER A 151 -10.56 -13.92 3.38
C SER A 151 -10.44 -13.92 4.91
N TYR A 152 -10.07 -15.07 5.48
CA TYR A 152 -9.75 -15.19 6.89
C TYR A 152 -8.33 -14.64 7.07
N HIS A 153 -8.18 -13.32 7.00
CA HIS A 153 -6.99 -12.68 7.53
C HIS A 153 -7.33 -12.29 8.98
N PRO A 154 -6.51 -12.68 9.97
CA PRO A 154 -6.84 -12.53 11.40
C PRO A 154 -6.99 -11.08 11.88
N TRP A 155 -6.70 -10.11 11.02
CA TRP A 155 -6.90 -8.70 11.28
C TRP A 155 -7.91 -8.15 10.26
N SER A 156 -9.19 -8.21 10.64
CA SER A 156 -10.26 -7.41 10.02
C SER A 156 -9.94 -5.93 10.16
N ASP A 157 -10.51 -5.09 9.28
CA ASP A 157 -10.47 -3.62 9.38
C ASP A 157 -10.47 -3.17 10.86
N PRO A 158 -9.46 -2.42 11.34
CA PRO A 158 -9.36 -1.99 12.73
C PRO A 158 -10.53 -1.08 13.17
N THR A 159 -11.34 -0.60 12.22
CA THR A 159 -12.59 0.12 12.48
C THR A 159 -13.79 -0.80 12.73
N GLY A 160 -13.63 -2.12 12.58
CA GLY A 160 -14.66 -3.13 12.86
C GLY A 160 -15.85 -3.11 11.90
N LYS A 161 -15.74 -2.44 10.75
CA LYS A 161 -16.84 -2.36 9.77
C LYS A 161 -16.92 -3.62 8.91
N ASP A 162 -18.12 -4.19 8.86
CA ASP A 162 -18.48 -5.21 7.87
C ASP A 162 -18.28 -4.65 6.46
N ARG A 163 -17.73 -5.47 5.56
CA ARG A 163 -17.35 -5.09 4.19
C ARG A 163 -18.58 -4.63 3.40
N GLU A 164 -18.58 -3.41 2.90
CA GLU A 164 -19.53 -3.05 1.84
C GLU A 164 -19.14 -3.70 0.50
N PRO A 165 -20.11 -4.18 -0.31
CA PRO A 165 -19.84 -4.73 -1.64
C PRO A 165 -19.38 -3.62 -2.57
N GLY A 166 -18.12 -3.65 -3.02
CA GLY A 166 -17.61 -2.65 -3.95
C GLY A 166 -16.14 -2.80 -4.32
N MET A 167 -15.27 -3.17 -3.39
CA MET A 167 -13.88 -3.57 -3.69
C MET A 167 -13.49 -4.78 -2.88
N ALA A 168 -13.99 -5.92 -3.34
CA ALA A 168 -13.79 -7.21 -2.74
C ALA A 168 -12.38 -7.69 -3.14
N GLY A 169 -11.33 -7.25 -2.45
CA GLY A 169 -9.96 -7.69 -2.68
C GLY A 169 -9.11 -7.58 -1.42
N TYR A 170 -7.88 -8.11 -1.46
CA TYR A 170 -6.87 -7.89 -0.43
C TYR A 170 -5.47 -7.92 -1.04
N PHE A 171 -4.50 -7.34 -0.34
CA PHE A 171 -3.10 -7.43 -0.69
C PHE A 171 -2.55 -8.77 -0.20
N TRP A 172 -2.08 -9.62 -1.14
CA TRP A 172 -1.53 -10.95 -0.86
C TRP A 172 -0.03 -10.96 -1.08
N SER A 173 0.72 -11.45 -0.10
CA SER A 173 2.18 -11.55 -0.17
C SER A 173 2.62 -12.90 -0.74
N VAL A 174 3.49 -12.86 -1.74
CA VAL A 174 4.25 -14.01 -2.27
C VAL A 174 5.73 -13.75 -2.09
N LYS A 175 6.56 -14.80 -2.12
CA LYS A 175 8.02 -14.60 -2.04
C LYS A 175 8.48 -13.82 -3.27
N ARG A 176 9.45 -12.91 -3.12
CA ARG A 176 9.92 -12.10 -4.24
C ARG A 176 10.43 -12.98 -5.39
N GLY A 177 9.94 -12.70 -6.59
CA GLY A 177 10.21 -13.49 -7.81
C GLY A 177 9.19 -14.60 -8.09
N GLU A 178 8.33 -14.93 -7.12
CA GLU A 178 7.15 -15.76 -7.39
C GLU A 178 6.05 -14.91 -8.07
N PRO A 179 5.22 -15.52 -8.93
CA PRO A 179 4.12 -14.79 -9.57
C PRO A 179 3.07 -14.40 -8.53
N CYS A 180 2.45 -13.22 -8.74
CA CYS A 180 1.22 -12.88 -8.03
C CYS A 180 0.14 -13.93 -8.33
N PRO A 181 -0.71 -14.30 -7.35
CA PRO A 181 -1.82 -15.22 -7.62
C PRO A 181 -2.79 -14.63 -8.64
N ASP A 182 -3.32 -15.49 -9.50
CA ASP A 182 -4.49 -15.14 -10.32
C ASP A 182 -5.76 -15.06 -9.45
N ASP A 183 -6.79 -14.36 -9.93
CA ASP A 183 -8.11 -14.20 -9.27
C ASP A 183 -8.84 -15.54 -9.03
#